data_AF-A0A8S2Z259-F1
#
_entry.id   AF-A0A8S2Z259-F1
#
_cell.length_a   1.000
_cell.length_b   1.000
_cell.length_c   1.000
_cell.angle_alpha   90.00
_cell.angle_beta   90.00
_cell.angle_gamma   90.00
#
_symmetry.space_group_name_H-M   'P 1'
#
loop_
_entity.id
_entity.type
_entity.pdbx_description
1 polymer ?
#
loop_
_entity_poly.entity_id
_entity_poly.type
_entity_poly.pdbx_seq_one_letter_code
_entity_poly.pdbx_strand_id
1 'polypeptide(L)' 'MLYLIGLGLADVDDLTVKGVRLIKQCQYVYLETYTTILQINQDELEKQLGIKIIAADRELVELSA' A
#
# COMPACT_ATOMS: atom_id res chain seq x y z
N MET A 1 15.36 -1.28 3.05
CA MET A 1 15.31 -1.15 1.58
C MET A 1 14.00 -0.45 1.23
N LEU A 2 14.01 0.48 0.29
CA LEU A 2 12.78 1.12 -0.20
C LEU A 2 12.27 0.36 -1.43
N TYR A 3 10.99 0.01 -1.42
CA TYR A 3 10.29 -0.57 -2.57
C TYR A 3 9.11 0.33 -2.93
N LEU A 4 9.01 0.71 -4.19
CA LEU A 4 7.80 1.31 -4.75
C LEU A 4 7.04 0.21 -5.48
N ILE A 5 5.84 -0.10 -4.99
CA ILE A 5 5.02 -1.22 -5.47
C ILE A 5 3.69 -0.64 -5.95
N GLY A 6 3.38 -0.80 -7.24
CA GLY A 6 2.09 -0.41 -7.77
C GLY A 6 1.00 -1.37 -7.29
N LEU A 7 -0.11 -0.82 -6.78
CA LEU A 7 -1.24 -1.60 -6.26
C LEU A 7 -2.08 -2.25 -7.38
N GLY A 8 -2.12 -1.61 -8.56
CA GLY A 8 -3.08 -1.97 -9.61
C GLY A 8 -4.20 -0.93 -9.74
N LEU A 9 -5.36 -1.33 -10.24
CA LEU A 9 -6.50 -0.43 -10.49
C LEU A 9 -7.74 -0.79 -9.67
N ALA A 10 -7.97 -2.07 -9.37
CA ALA A 10 -9.16 -2.57 -8.71
C ALA A 10 -8.89 -2.97 -7.25
N ASP A 11 -8.25 -4.12 -7.04
CA ASP A 11 -8.13 -4.73 -5.72
C ASP A 11 -6.78 -5.44 -5.53
N VAL A 12 -6.69 -6.26 -4.48
CA VAL A 12 -5.47 -6.98 -4.09
C VAL A 12 -5.01 -7.96 -5.16
N ASP A 13 -5.89 -8.46 -6.03
CA ASP A 13 -5.54 -9.44 -7.06
C ASP A 13 -4.74 -8.79 -8.21
N ASP A 14 -4.82 -7.46 -8.37
CA ASP A 14 -3.97 -6.73 -9.31
C ASP A 14 -2.52 -6.63 -8.85
N LEU A 15 -2.24 -6.90 -7.55
CA LEU A 15 -0.87 -6.93 -7.06
C LEU A 15 -0.12 -8.11 -7.69
N THR A 16 1.04 -7.79 -8.25
CA THR A 16 1.94 -8.85 -8.72
C THR A 16 2.33 -9.79 -7.57
N VAL A 17 2.51 -11.08 -7.88
CA VAL A 17 2.98 -12.08 -6.91
C VAL A 17 4.28 -11.65 -6.22
N LYS A 18 5.17 -10.95 -6.95
CA LYS A 18 6.40 -10.39 -6.38
C LYS A 18 6.11 -9.24 -5.41
N GLY A 19 5.18 -8.36 -5.74
CA GLY A 19 4.73 -7.27 -4.88
C GLY A 19 4.22 -7.78 -3.53
N VAL A 20 3.29 -8.74 -3.55
CA VAL A 20 2.74 -9.36 -2.33
C VAL A 20 3.84 -9.96 -1.46
N ARG A 21 4.81 -10.68 -2.05
CA ARG A 21 5.93 -11.24 -1.28
C ARG A 21 6.80 -10.17 -0.63
N LEU A 22 7.13 -9.10 -1.36
CA LEU A 22 7.96 -8.02 -0.83
C LEU A 22 7.24 -7.27 0.29
N ILE A 23 5.95 -6.95 0.10
CA ILE A 23 5.12 -6.29 1.12
C ILE A 23 5.18 -7.06 2.45
N LYS A 24 5.02 -8.39 2.40
CA LYS A 24 5.06 -9.26 3.59
C LYS A 24 6.43 -9.36 4.28
N GLN A 25 7.51 -8.93 3.61
CA GLN A 25 8.87 -8.93 4.15
C GLN A 25 9.28 -7.56 4.72
N CYS A 26 8.50 -6.52 4.44
CA CYS A 26 8.79 -5.17 4.90
C CYS A 26 8.42 -4.99 6.37
N GLN A 27 9.27 -4.28 7.12
CA GLN A 27 8.99 -3.89 8.49
C GLN A 27 7.92 -2.77 8.56
N TYR A 28 7.94 -1.88 7.57
CA TYR A 28 6.99 -0.78 7.42
C TYR A 28 6.41 -0.81 6.02
N VAL A 29 5.09 -0.71 5.94
CA VAL A 29 4.34 -0.67 4.68
C VAL A 29 3.47 0.56 4.71
N TYR A 30 3.70 1.48 3.77
CA TYR A 30 2.94 2.70 3.60
C TYR A 30 2.03 2.55 2.40
N LEU A 31 0.77 3.00 2.54
CA LEU A 31 -0.20 3.07 1.46
C LEU A 31 -0.46 4.53 1.14
N GLU A 32 -0.16 4.93 -0.09
CA GLU A 32 -0.51 6.25 -0.60
C GLU A 32 -2.03 6.34 -0.78
N THR A 33 -2.67 7.35 -0.19
CA THR A 33 -4.14 7.46 -0.13
C THR A 33 -4.72 8.76 -0.72
N TYR A 34 -3.90 9.64 -1.26
CA TYR A 34 -4.31 10.97 -1.73
C TYR A 34 -4.32 11.10 -3.26
N THR A 35 -3.36 10.51 -3.98
CA THR A 35 -3.23 10.73 -5.43
C THR A 35 -4.29 9.98 -6.25
N THR A 36 -4.89 8.94 -5.69
CA THR A 36 -5.91 8.12 -6.36
C THR A 36 -7.00 7.69 -5.38
N ILE A 37 -8.24 7.61 -5.89
CA ILE A 37 -9.34 6.98 -5.16
C ILE A 37 -9.15 5.46 -5.23
N LEU A 38 -8.83 4.85 -4.10
CA LEU A 38 -8.74 3.40 -3.98
C LEU A 38 -10.15 2.79 -4.02
N GLN A 39 -10.34 1.73 -4.82
CA GLN A 39 -11.59 0.97 -4.85
C GLN A 39 -11.71 -0.02 -3.68
N ILE A 40 -10.66 -0.13 -2.87
CA ILE A 40 -10.57 -1.00 -1.69
C ILE A 40 -10.25 -0.18 -0.45
N ASN A 41 -10.87 -0.55 0.68
CA ASN A 41 -10.57 0.05 1.97
C ASN A 41 -9.27 -0.50 2.55
N GLN A 42 -8.52 0.33 3.28
CA GLN A 42 -7.27 -0.06 3.92
C GLN A 42 -7.42 -1.30 4.82
N ASP A 43 -8.47 -1.37 5.65
CA ASP A 43 -8.70 -2.50 6.56
C ASP A 43 -8.87 -3.83 5.82
N GLU A 44 -9.46 -3.80 4.64
CA GLU A 44 -9.64 -4.99 3.82
C GLU A 44 -8.32 -5.43 3.19
N LEU A 45 -7.51 -4.47 2.72
CA LEU A 45 -6.16 -4.71 2.23
C LEU A 45 -5.26 -5.30 3.32
N GLU A 46 -5.31 -4.76 4.54
CA GLU A 46 -4.59 -5.30 5.71
C GLU A 46 -5.00 -6.74 6.01
N LYS A 47 -6.31 -7.02 6.01
CA LYS A 47 -6.85 -8.37 6.27
C LYS A 47 -6.42 -9.38 5.21
N GLN A 48 -6.47 -9.01 3.93
CA GLN A 48 -6.11 -9.89 2.83
C GLN A 48 -4.59 -10.14 2.76
N LEU A 49 -3.78 -9.11 3.01
CA LEU A 49 -2.32 -9.23 3.00
C LEU A 49 -1.75 -9.76 4.33
N GLY A 50 -2.52 -9.71 5.42
CA GLY A 50 -2.08 -10.16 6.75
C GLY A 50 -0.96 -9.30 7.32
N ILE A 51 -1.00 -7.99 7.07
CA ILE A 51 0.01 -7.01 7.51
C ILE A 51 -0.67 -5.75 8.06
N LYS A 52 0.11 -4.93 8.77
CA LYS A 52 -0.30 -3.56 9.10
C LYS A 52 0.18 -2.59 8.02
N ILE A 53 -0.67 -1.64 7.69
CA ILE A 53 -0.45 -0.60 6.70
C ILE A 53 -0.53 0.76 7.40
N ILE A 54 0.35 1.66 7.00
CA ILE A 54 0.38 3.04 7.49
C ILE A 54 -0.15 3.92 6.35
N ALA A 55 -1.21 4.68 6.60
CA ALA A 55 -1.72 5.63 5.63
C ALA A 55 -0.67 6.73 5.39
N ALA A 56 -0.36 6.97 4.12
CA ALA A 56 0.48 8.04 3.64
C ALA A 56 -0.41 9.04 2.89
N ASP A 57 -0.89 10.03 3.64
CA ASP A 57 -1.70 11.10 3.09
C ASP A 57 -0.83 12.19 2.44
N ARG A 58 -1.49 13.24 1.93
CA ARG A 58 -0.80 14.35 1.27
C ARG A 58 0.24 15.02 2.16
N GLU A 59 -0.03 15.13 3.46
CA GLU A 59 0.90 15.80 4.39
C GLU A 59 2.19 15.01 4.50
N LEU A 60 2.09 13.68 4.67
CA LEU A 60 3.26 12.80 4.69
C LEU A 60 3.98 12.77 3.33
N VAL A 61 3.25 12.75 2.22
CA VAL A 61 3.82 12.54 0.88
C VAL A 61 4.44 13.80 0.29
N GLU A 62 3.81 14.96 0.43
CA GLU A 62 4.21 16.20 -0.27
C GLU A 62 4.78 17.29 0.64
N LEU A 63 4.33 17.37 1.90
CA LEU A 63 4.58 18.55 2.74
C LEU A 63 5.61 18.30 3.85
N SER A 64 5.78 17.06 4.27
CA SER A 64 6.70 16.67 5.34
C SER A 64 7.96 16.05 4.74
N ALA A 65 8.99 16.87 4.51
CA ALA A 65 10.33 16.45 4.09
C ALA A 65 11.40 16.99 5.05
#